data_AF-A0A838D318-F1
#
_entry.id   AF-A0A838D318-F1
#
_cell.length_a   1.000
_cell.length_b   1.000
_cell.length_c   1.000
_cell.angle_alpha   90.00
_cell.angle_beta   90.00
_cell.angle_gamma   90.00
#
_symmetry.space_group_name_H-M   'P 1'
#
loop_
_entity.id
_entity.type
_entity.pdbx_description
1 polymer ?
#
loop_
_entity_poly.entity_id
_entity_poly.type
_entity_poly.pdbx_seq_one_letter_code
_entity_poly.pdbx_strand_id
1 'polypeptide(L)'
;MSRKSITTSHAVLACDVCGRTLLRGEKADPFFAGGSRRMVCELCTGRAANEGWIREGADDVGVRSAGGGGRRSFLGRLRRQGDNGEPARERPEDARAQRPRRD
;
A
#
# COMPACT_ATOMS: atom_id res chain seq x y z
N MET A 1 -15.73 43.88 -31.33
CA MET A 1 -15.51 43.01 -30.15
C MET A 1 -14.52 41.93 -30.53
N SER A 2 -13.34 41.89 -29.90
CA SER A 2 -12.31 40.89 -30.20
C SER A 2 -12.50 39.64 -29.32
N ARG A 3 -12.40 38.44 -29.91
CA ARG A 3 -12.59 37.17 -29.19
C ARG A 3 -11.25 36.69 -28.61
N LYS A 4 -11.29 36.23 -27.36
CA LYS A 4 -10.14 35.63 -26.68
C LYS A 4 -10.06 34.15 -27.08
N SER A 5 -8.92 33.72 -27.60
CA SER A 5 -8.65 32.30 -27.87
C SER A 5 -8.37 31.57 -26.56
N ILE A 6 -9.09 30.49 -26.30
CA ILE A 6 -8.82 29.59 -25.16
C ILE A 6 -8.12 28.35 -25.72
N THR A 7 -6.91 28.09 -25.23
CA THR A 7 -6.16 26.86 -25.55
C THR A 7 -6.07 26.02 -24.28
N THR A 8 -6.56 24.78 -24.38
CA THR A 8 -6.57 23.82 -23.27
C THR A 8 -5.41 22.84 -23.46
N SER A 9 -4.27 23.10 -22.84
CA SER A 9 -3.13 22.18 -22.80
C SER A 9 -3.05 21.48 -21.45
N HIS A 10 -3.00 20.15 -21.44
CA HIS A 10 -2.68 19.37 -20.24
C HIS A 10 -1.41 18.57 -20.47
N ALA A 11 -0.51 18.59 -19.49
CA ALA A 11 0.67 17.75 -19.52
C ALA A 11 0.26 16.28 -19.46
N VAL A 12 0.72 15.50 -20.44
CA VAL A 12 0.55 14.05 -20.46
C VAL A 12 1.65 13.46 -19.59
N LEU A 13 1.28 12.86 -18.46
CA LEU A 13 2.21 12.19 -17.55
C LEU A 13 2.07 10.69 -17.71
N ALA A 14 3.17 9.94 -17.67
CA ALA A 14 3.16 8.49 -17.72
C ALA A 14 3.82 7.91 -16.46
N CYS A 15 3.35 6.75 -16.01
CA CYS A 15 3.92 6.05 -14.87
C CYS A 15 5.23 5.36 -15.30
N ASP A 16 6.34 5.70 -14.66
CA ASP A 16 7.66 5.11 -14.97
C ASP A 16 7.74 3.60 -14.64
N VAL A 17 6.79 3.07 -13.88
CA VAL A 17 6.76 1.66 -13.45
C VAL A 17 5.92 0.77 -14.37
N CYS A 18 4.74 1.25 -14.80
CA CYS A 18 3.82 0.45 -15.63
C CYS A 18 3.57 1.03 -17.03
N GLY A 19 4.11 2.22 -17.34
CA GLY A 19 3.98 2.88 -18.63
C GLY A 19 2.59 3.47 -18.92
N ARG A 20 1.61 3.29 -18.04
CA ARG A 20 0.26 3.87 -18.25
C ARG A 20 0.31 5.38 -18.20
N THR A 21 -0.43 6.03 -19.11
CA THR A 21 -0.70 7.45 -19.07
C THR A 21 -1.63 7.77 -17.90
N LEU A 22 -1.22 8.69 -17.04
CA LEU A 22 -2.04 9.18 -15.95
C LEU A 22 -3.05 10.19 -16.49
N LEU A 23 -4.32 9.97 -16.15
CA LEU A 23 -5.39 10.88 -16.54
C LEU A 23 -5.42 12.12 -15.65
N ARG A 24 -6.13 13.15 -16.10
CA ARG A 24 -6.41 14.32 -15.26
C ARG A 24 -7.09 13.86 -13.97
N GLY A 25 -6.53 14.25 -12.83
CA GLY A 25 -7.06 13.94 -11.51
C GLY A 25 -6.54 12.62 -10.92
N GLU A 26 -5.81 11.80 -11.69
CA GLU A 26 -5.08 10.67 -11.12
C GLU A 26 -3.90 11.18 -10.28
N LYS A 27 -3.68 10.56 -9.12
CA LYS A 27 -2.59 10.93 -8.23
C LYS A 27 -1.28 10.31 -8.71
N ALA A 28 -0.30 11.17 -8.97
CA ALA A 28 1.06 10.79 -9.31
C ALA A 28 1.98 11.10 -8.11
N ASP A 29 2.64 10.09 -7.57
CA ASP A 29 3.61 10.27 -6.50
C ASP A 29 5.03 10.36 -7.10
N PRO A 30 5.83 11.37 -6.72
CA PRO A 30 7.21 11.50 -7.17
C PRO A 30 8.17 10.58 -6.41
N PHE A 31 9.05 9.93 -7.16
CA PHE A 31 10.13 9.08 -6.67
C PHE A 31 11.47 9.47 -7.30
N PHE A 32 12.57 9.09 -6.67
CA PHE A 32 13.92 9.19 -7.21
C PHE A 32 14.50 7.81 -7.45
N ALA A 33 15.00 7.60 -8.67
CA ALA A 33 15.69 6.38 -9.09
C ALA A 33 16.87 6.75 -9.97
N GLY A 34 18.08 6.29 -9.64
CA GLY A 34 19.29 6.58 -10.42
C GLY A 34 19.56 8.09 -10.60
N GLY A 35 19.26 8.90 -9.58
CA GLY A 35 19.44 10.35 -9.63
C GLY A 35 18.41 11.12 -10.46
N SER A 36 17.42 10.44 -11.04
CA SER A 36 16.35 11.07 -11.81
C SER A 36 15.01 10.98 -11.09
N ARG A 37 14.21 12.05 -11.20
CA ARG A 37 12.82 12.07 -10.73
C ARG A 37 11.96 11.20 -11.65
N ARG A 38 11.10 10.39 -11.05
CA ARG A 38 10.17 9.45 -11.68
C ARG A 38 8.78 9.69 -11.14
N MET A 39 7.77 9.60 -12.00
CA MET A 39 6.37 9.73 -11.62
C MET A 39 5.74 8.35 -11.56
N VAL A 40 5.12 8.03 -10.43
CA VAL A 40 4.55 6.70 -10.18
C VAL A 40 3.06 6.85 -9.85
N CYS A 41 2.20 6.11 -10.53
CA CYS A 41 0.78 6.09 -10.19
C CYS A 41 0.55 5.41 -8.83
N GLU A 42 -0.56 5.73 -8.18
CA GLU A 42 -0.90 5.22 -6.83
C GLU A 42 -0.74 3.70 -6.68
N LEU A 43 -1.09 2.95 -7.72
CA LEU A 43 -1.05 1.49 -7.74
C LEU A 43 0.38 0.92 -7.80
N CYS A 44 1.33 1.69 -8.33
CA CYS A 44 2.71 1.26 -8.52
C CYS A 44 3.66 1.71 -7.41
N THR A 45 3.16 2.47 -6.44
CA THR A 45 3.96 2.97 -5.32
C THR A 45 4.66 1.88 -4.51
N GLY A 46 3.97 0.77 -4.22
CA GLY A 46 4.57 -0.37 -3.52
C GLY A 46 5.65 -1.06 -4.37
N ARG A 47 5.48 -1.14 -5.68
CA ARG A 47 6.49 -1.70 -6.59
C ARG A 47 7.73 -0.81 -6.65
N ALA A 48 7.57 0.50 -6.80
CA ALA A 48 8.68 1.46 -6.77
C ALA A 48 9.47 1.40 -5.45
N ALA A 49 8.77 1.30 -4.31
CA ALA A 49 9.42 1.16 -3.01
C ALA A 49 10.20 -0.17 -2.90
N ASN A 50 9.67 -1.28 -3.41
CA ASN A 50 10.35 -2.57 -3.43
C ASN A 50 11.57 -2.59 -4.36
N GLU A 51 11.57 -1.76 -5.41
CA GLU A 51 12.73 -1.52 -6.29
C GLU A 51 13.78 -0.61 -5.64
N GLY A 52 13.54 -0.13 -4.43
CA GLY A 52 14.45 0.74 -3.69
C GLY A 52 14.39 2.21 -4.12
N TRP A 53 13.33 2.63 -4.81
CA TRP A 53 13.17 4.04 -5.18
C TRP A 53 12.80 4.86 -3.94
N ILE A 54 13.35 6.08 -3.87
CA ILE A 54 13.14 6.98 -2.73
C ILE A 54 11.95 7.88 -3.04
N ARG A 55 10.87 7.81 -2.26
CA ARG A 55 9.72 8.70 -2.42
C ARG A 55 10.08 10.11 -1.97
N GLU A 56 9.88 11.10 -2.83
CA GLU A 56 10.08 12.51 -2.47
C GLU A 56 8.99 12.94 -1.47
N GLY A 57 9.39 13.42 -0.29
CA GLY A 57 8.47 13.87 0.77
C GLY A 57 8.05 12.81 1.80
N ALA A 58 8.66 11.61 1.78
CA ALA A 58 8.46 10.64 2.87
C ALA A 58 9.04 11.09 4.23
N ASP A 59 9.77 12.21 4.26
CA ASP A 59 10.23 12.87 5.49
C ASP A 59 9.13 13.71 6.18
N ASP A 60 7.95 13.90 5.57
CA ASP A 60 6.84 14.68 6.18
C ASP A 60 5.84 13.83 6.99
N VAL A 61 6.17 12.58 7.34
CA VAL A 61 5.42 11.83 8.37
C VAL A 61 5.79 12.32 9.78
N GLY A 62 5.53 13.62 10.01
CA GLY A 62 5.74 14.33 11.26
C GLY A 62 4.54 15.17 11.74
N VAL A 63 3.51 15.41 10.91
CA VAL A 63 2.24 15.98 11.39
C VAL A 63 1.12 14.98 11.13
N ARG A 64 1.09 13.98 12.01
CA ARG A 64 -0.16 13.30 12.33
C ARG A 64 -1.16 14.38 12.74
N SER A 65 -2.34 14.36 12.14
CA SER A 65 -3.55 14.85 12.78
C SER A 65 -3.59 14.28 14.21
N ALA A 66 -3.18 15.10 15.17
CA ALA A 66 -3.13 14.80 16.59
C ALA A 66 -3.88 15.89 17.36
N GLY A 67 -5.10 16.19 16.91
CA GLY A 67 -6.15 16.58 17.84
C GLY A 67 -6.71 15.33 18.48
N GLY A 68 -6.15 14.89 19.62
CA GLY A 68 -6.80 13.92 20.51
C GLY A 68 -5.98 12.69 20.91
N GLY A 69 -5.12 12.84 21.92
CA GLY A 69 -4.93 11.89 23.03
C GLY A 69 -4.38 10.48 22.77
N GLY A 70 -3.16 10.22 23.22
CA GLY A 70 -2.73 8.88 23.65
C GLY A 70 -1.28 8.52 23.36
N ARG A 71 -0.40 8.76 24.34
CA ARG A 71 1.00 8.32 24.36
C ARG A 71 1.07 6.78 24.28
N ARG A 72 1.72 6.20 23.26
CA ARG A 72 2.08 4.77 23.24
C ARG A 72 3.45 4.55 22.61
N SER A 73 4.29 3.88 23.39
CA SER A 73 5.75 3.69 23.27
C SER A 73 6.18 2.76 22.12
N PHE A 74 7.25 3.12 21.42
CA PHE A 74 7.82 2.39 20.26
C PHE A 74 9.07 1.55 20.59
N LEU A 75 9.09 0.81 21.71
CA LEU A 75 10.25 -0.04 22.08
C LEU A 75 9.88 -1.51 22.38
N GLY A 76 8.81 -2.01 21.78
CA GLY A 76 8.21 -3.29 22.18
C GLY A 76 8.15 -4.37 21.10
N ARG A 77 9.18 -4.58 20.26
CA ARG A 77 9.31 -5.87 19.55
C ARG A 77 10.71 -6.13 18.97
N LEU A 78 11.65 -6.51 19.83
CA LEU A 78 12.78 -7.32 19.43
C LEU A 78 12.65 -8.68 20.14
N ARG A 79 12.78 -9.76 19.36
CA ARG A 79 12.77 -11.20 19.73
C ARG A 79 11.42 -11.91 19.78
N ARG A 80 11.14 -12.70 18.74
CA ARG A 80 10.53 -14.05 18.82
C ARG A 80 10.82 -14.81 17.52
N GLN A 81 12.07 -15.26 17.41
CA GLN A 81 12.51 -16.33 16.52
C GLN A 81 12.90 -17.49 17.44
N GLY A 82 12.25 -18.66 17.30
CA GLY A 82 12.65 -19.92 17.94
C GLY A 82 11.76 -20.40 19.09
N ASP A 83 10.76 -21.23 18.76
CA ASP A 83 10.26 -22.43 19.48
C ASP A 83 8.94 -22.83 18.76
N ASN A 84 8.95 -23.75 17.78
CA ASN A 84 8.87 -25.20 17.97
C ASN A 84 7.88 -25.60 19.10
N GLY A 85 6.65 -25.94 18.70
CA GLY A 85 5.55 -26.26 19.61
C GLY A 85 4.32 -26.73 18.84
N GLU A 86 4.36 -27.99 18.41
CA GLU A 86 3.29 -28.88 17.95
C GLU A 86 1.85 -28.52 18.37
N PRO A 87 0.87 -28.57 17.45
CA PRO A 87 -0.53 -28.77 17.81
C PRO A 87 -0.98 -30.21 17.50
N ALA A 88 -0.65 -31.15 18.38
CA ALA A 88 -1.32 -32.46 18.42
C ALA A 88 -2.65 -32.31 19.17
N ARG A 89 -3.73 -32.00 18.45
CA ARG A 89 -5.10 -32.11 18.98
C ARG A 89 -5.55 -33.57 18.85
N GLU A 90 -5.51 -34.25 19.98
CA GLU A 90 -6.09 -35.57 20.20
C GLU A 90 -7.60 -35.56 19.90
N ARG A 91 -8.04 -36.53 19.09
CA ARG A 91 -9.45 -36.87 18.88
C ARG A 91 -9.92 -37.76 20.03
N PRO A 92 -11.14 -37.56 20.53
CA PRO A 92 -11.97 -38.67 20.97
C PRO A 92 -13.10 -38.90 19.97
N GLU A 93 -13.11 -40.14 19.48
CA GLU A 93 -14.21 -40.85 18.85
C GLU A 93 -15.44 -41.07 19.76
N ASP A 94 -16.54 -41.49 19.14
CA ASP A 94 -17.79 -42.01 19.71
C ASP A 94 -18.93 -41.04 20.07
N ALA A 95 -19.76 -40.74 19.07
CA ALA A 95 -21.23 -40.72 19.23
C ALA A 95 -21.92 -41.02 17.89
N ARG A 96 -22.12 -42.31 17.63
CA ARG A 96 -22.92 -42.88 16.54
C ARG A 96 -24.41 -42.62 16.78
N ALA A 97 -25.05 -41.77 15.97
CA ALA A 97 -26.51 -41.73 15.84
C ALA A 97 -26.97 -41.17 14.47
N GLN A 98 -26.90 -42.02 13.45
CA GLN A 98 -27.95 -42.32 12.48
C GLN A 98 -28.95 -41.20 12.14
N ARG A 99 -28.82 -40.61 10.95
CA ARG A 99 -29.93 -39.93 10.26
C ARG A 99 -30.27 -40.72 8.99
N PRO A 100 -31.49 -41.24 8.83
CA PRO A 100 -31.88 -41.91 7.59
C PRO A 100 -32.01 -40.91 6.45
N ARG A 101 -31.55 -41.33 5.26
CA ARG A 101 -31.81 -40.65 4.00
C ARG A 101 -33.30 -40.81 3.66
N ARG A 102 -33.93 -39.74 3.20
CA ARG A 102 -35.26 -39.79 2.59
C ARG A 102 -35.09 -39.27 1.16
N ASP A 103 -35.47 -40.13 0.20
CA ASP A 103 -35.68 -39.81 -1.22
C ASP A 103 -36.70 -38.66 -1.39
#